data_AF-A0A7C7Q719-F1
#
_entry.id   AF-A0A7C7Q719-F1
#
_cell.length_a   1.000
_cell.length_b   1.000
_cell.length_c   1.000
_cell.angle_alpha   90.00
_cell.angle_beta   90.00
_cell.angle_gamma   90.00
#
_symmetry.space_group_name_H-M   'P 1'
#
loop_
_entity.id
_entity.type
_entity.pdbx_description
1 polymer ?
#
loop_
_entity_poly.entity_id
_entity_poly.type
_entity_poly.pdbx_seq_one_letter_code
_entity_poly.pdbx_strand_id
1 'polypeptide(L)'
;MRIGKWLLHEWHLGRGISAIQRGDYDRALLHLDRALIYMPQSIWASLYKAYSAVCAGDEGMARGLLNIAVEDIGERPGVLVLAGRVWYELGELDTADC
;
A
#
# COMPACT_ATOMS: atom_id res chain seq x y z
N MET A 1 27.72 8.17 9.76
CA MET A 1 27.12 6.93 10.30
C MET A 1 25.60 7.03 10.18
N ARG A 2 24.97 6.26 9.28
CA ARG A 2 23.62 6.53 8.73
C ARG A 2 22.62 5.46 9.15
N ILE A 3 22.53 5.19 10.47
CA ILE A 3 21.76 4.07 11.05
C ILE A 3 20.27 4.44 11.27
N GLY A 4 19.95 5.73 11.42
CA GLY A 4 18.57 6.16 11.74
C GLY A 4 17.59 6.23 10.56
N LYS A 5 18.08 6.43 9.32
CA LYS A 5 17.21 6.66 8.15
C LYS A 5 16.46 5.39 7.72
N TRP A 6 17.02 4.22 8.03
CA TRP A 6 16.41 2.92 7.76
C TRP A 6 15.36 2.54 8.80
N LEU A 7 15.46 2.97 10.05
CA LEU A 7 14.41 2.68 11.04
C LEU A 7 13.13 3.49 10.80
N LEU A 8 13.24 4.65 10.17
CA LEU A 8 12.10 5.52 9.90
C LEU A 8 11.11 4.92 8.89
N HIS A 9 11.58 4.19 7.88
CA HIS A 9 10.67 3.57 6.91
C HIS A 9 9.87 2.43 7.56
N GLU A 10 10.48 1.55 8.36
CA GLU A 10 9.78 0.45 9.05
C GLU A 10 8.80 0.99 10.09
N TRP A 11 9.18 2.05 10.81
CA TRP A 11 8.30 2.70 11.76
C TRP A 11 7.07 3.31 11.09
N HIS A 12 7.29 4.02 9.98
CA HIS A 12 6.21 4.59 9.18
C HIS A 12 5.33 3.50 8.56
N LEU A 13 5.92 2.43 8.04
CA LEU A 13 5.20 1.27 7.52
C LEU A 13 4.33 0.63 8.60
N GLY A 14 4.89 0.37 9.77
CA GLY A 14 4.17 -0.21 10.91
C GLY A 14 3.01 0.66 11.38
N ARG A 15 3.18 1.99 11.38
CA ARG A 15 2.09 2.91 11.68
C ARG A 15 1.02 2.95 10.59
N GLY A 16 1.41 2.86 9.33
CA GLY A 16 0.47 2.72 8.22
C GLY A 16 -0.41 1.48 8.40
N ILE A 17 0.21 0.32 8.66
CA ILE A 17 -0.50 -0.94 8.91
C ILE A 17 -1.42 -0.85 10.13
N SER A 18 -0.96 -0.24 11.22
CA SER A 18 -1.80 -0.07 12.41
C SER A 18 -2.98 0.87 12.18
N ALA A 19 -2.83 1.90 11.36
CA ALA A 19 -3.93 2.79 10.96
C ALA A 19 -4.94 2.06 10.07
N ILE A 20 -4.47 1.23 9.12
CA ILE A 20 -5.31 0.35 8.30
C ILE A 20 -6.19 -0.56 9.18
N GLN A 21 -5.59 -1.20 10.19
CA GLN A 21 -6.32 -2.09 11.11
C GLN A 21 -7.41 -1.37 11.91
N ARG A 22 -7.33 -0.04 12.03
CA ARG A 22 -8.33 0.79 12.70
C ARG A 22 -9.34 1.41 11.74
N GLY A 23 -9.21 1.17 10.43
CA GLY A 23 -10.02 1.81 9.39
C GLY A 23 -9.66 3.28 9.14
N ASP A 24 -8.54 3.77 9.67
CA ASP A 24 -8.08 5.15 9.50
C ASP A 24 -7.19 5.24 8.24
N TYR A 25 -7.83 5.15 7.07
CA TYR A 25 -7.13 5.05 5.79
C TYR A 25 -6.39 6.33 5.41
N ASP A 26 -6.90 7.50 5.77
CA ASP A 26 -6.23 8.79 5.54
C ASP A 26 -4.89 8.86 6.30
N ARG A 27 -4.88 8.45 7.58
CA ARG A 27 -3.62 8.38 8.34
C ARG A 27 -2.72 7.26 7.84
N ALA A 28 -3.28 6.16 7.35
CA ALA A 28 -2.49 5.11 6.74
C ALA A 28 -1.72 5.64 5.53
N LEU A 29 -2.40 6.33 4.61
CA LEU A 29 -1.80 6.95 3.43
C LEU A 29 -0.66 7.89 3.80
N LEU A 30 -0.86 8.78 4.77
CA LEU A 30 0.18 9.71 5.23
C LEU A 30 1.44 8.99 5.75
N HIS A 31 1.24 7.92 6.51
CA HIS A 31 2.36 7.14 7.04
C HIS A 31 3.08 6.35 5.94
N LEU A 32 2.35 5.80 4.98
CA LEU A 32 2.90 5.04 3.87
C LEU A 32 3.64 5.93 2.87
N ASP A 33 3.16 7.16 2.63
CA ASP A 33 3.89 8.17 1.86
C ASP A 33 5.26 8.46 2.47
N ARG A 34 5.31 8.63 3.80
CA ARG A 34 6.57 8.84 4.51
C ARG A 34 7.48 7.62 4.42
N ALA A 35 6.93 6.40 4.48
CA ALA A 35 7.72 5.19 4.28
C ALA A 35 8.36 5.17 2.87
N LEU A 36 7.60 5.52 1.84
CA LEU A 36 8.06 5.56 0.45
C LEU A 36 9.07 6.69 0.17
N ILE A 37 9.03 7.82 0.89
CA ILE A 37 10.08 8.84 0.81
C ILE A 37 11.45 8.27 1.20
N TYR A 38 11.49 7.35 2.17
CA TYR A 38 12.73 6.73 2.63
C TYR A 38 13.11 5.48 1.83
N MET A 39 12.12 4.71 1.38
CA MET A 39 12.29 3.54 0.52
C MET A 39 11.29 3.57 -0.65
N PRO A 40 11.61 4.26 -1.75
CA PRO A 40 10.71 4.38 -2.90
C PRO A 40 10.35 3.05 -3.55
N GLN A 41 11.20 2.03 -3.39
CA GLN A 41 11.04 0.70 -3.96
C GLN A 41 10.42 -0.30 -2.96
N SER A 42 9.84 0.18 -1.86
CA SER A 42 9.20 -0.71 -0.88
C SER A 42 7.87 -1.23 -1.41
N ILE A 43 7.90 -2.45 -1.95
CA ILE A 43 6.70 -3.15 -2.45
C ILE A 43 5.60 -3.20 -1.37
N TRP A 44 5.96 -3.47 -0.11
CA TRP A 44 5.01 -3.51 1.00
C TRP A 44 4.35 -2.16 1.25
N ALA A 45 5.13 -1.07 1.29
CA ALA A 45 4.57 0.26 1.49
C ALA A 45 3.63 0.65 0.33
N SER A 46 4.01 0.32 -0.91
CA SER A 46 3.16 0.54 -2.09
C SER A 46 1.86 -0.27 -2.05
N LEU A 47 1.90 -1.55 -1.66
CA LEU A 47 0.70 -2.38 -1.56
C LEU A 47 -0.24 -1.96 -0.44
N TYR A 48 0.28 -1.65 0.75
CA TYR A 48 -0.56 -1.12 1.82
C TYR A 48 -1.15 0.25 1.47
N LYS A 49 -0.45 1.04 0.65
CA LYS A 49 -0.93 2.33 0.16
C LYS A 49 -2.02 2.14 -0.88
N ALA A 50 -1.86 1.19 -1.80
CA ALA A 50 -2.90 0.79 -2.74
C ALA A 50 -4.15 0.29 -2.01
N TYR A 51 -3.99 -0.59 -1.01
CA TYR A 51 -5.11 -1.06 -0.18
C TYR A 51 -5.81 0.09 0.55
N SER A 52 -5.06 1.01 1.15
CA SER A 52 -5.63 2.18 1.83
C SER A 52 -6.37 3.10 0.86
N ALA A 53 -5.86 3.26 -0.38
CA ALA A 53 -6.51 4.05 -1.41
C ALA A 53 -7.84 3.43 -1.87
N VAL A 54 -7.91 2.10 -2.06
CA VAL A 54 -9.18 1.40 -2.34
C VAL A 54 -10.20 1.65 -1.23
N CYS A 55 -9.80 1.46 0.03
CA CYS A 55 -10.72 1.66 1.15
C CYS A 55 -11.11 3.13 1.37
N ALA A 56 -10.30 4.08 0.89
CA ALA A 56 -10.63 5.50 0.87
C ALA A 56 -11.46 5.92 -0.36
N GLY A 57 -11.70 5.00 -1.32
CA GLY A 57 -12.41 5.26 -2.56
C GLY A 57 -11.59 5.93 -3.67
N ASP A 58 -10.27 6.05 -3.51
CA ASP A 58 -9.36 6.57 -4.55
C ASP A 58 -8.85 5.43 -5.44
N GLU A 59 -9.72 5.02 -6.34
CA GLU A 59 -9.50 3.89 -7.25
C GLU A 59 -8.34 4.13 -8.22
N GLY A 60 -8.22 5.36 -8.75
CA GLY A 60 -7.19 5.72 -9.71
C GLY A 60 -5.79 5.59 -9.13
N MET A 61 -5.62 6.03 -7.88
CA MET A 61 -4.38 5.88 -7.13
C MET A 61 -4.06 4.40 -6.85
N ALA A 62 -5.05 3.61 -6.46
CA ALA A 62 -4.86 2.18 -6.19
C ALA A 62 -4.38 1.41 -7.42
N ARG A 63 -5.03 1.61 -8.59
CA ARG A 63 -4.64 0.97 -9.86
C ARG A 63 -3.21 1.32 -10.28
N GLY A 64 -2.84 2.60 -10.18
CA GLY A 64 -1.49 3.06 -10.53
C GLY A 64 -0.41 2.40 -9.66
N LEU A 65 -0.66 2.26 -8.36
CA LEU A 65 0.27 1.64 -7.43
C LEU A 65 0.38 0.12 -7.61
N LEU A 66 -0.71 -0.56 -7.97
CA LEU A 66 -0.72 -2.01 -8.23
C LEU A 66 0.05 -2.38 -9.48
N ASN A 67 -0.06 -1.61 -10.57
CA ASN A 67 0.68 -1.88 -11.80
C ASN A 67 2.20 -1.87 -11.55
N ILE A 68 2.68 -0.87 -10.79
CA ILE A 68 4.09 -0.79 -10.38
C ILE A 68 4.46 -1.97 -9.47
N ALA A 69 3.59 -2.29 -8.52
CA ALA A 69 3.86 -3.37 -7.58
C ALA A 69 3.99 -4.72 -8.30
N VAL A 70 3.10 -5.03 -9.26
CA VAL A 70 3.02 -6.31 -10.00
C VAL A 70 4.18 -6.50 -10.97
N GLU A 71 4.62 -5.45 -11.67
CA GLU A 71 5.77 -5.50 -12.58
C GLU A 71 7.09 -5.84 -11.87
N ASP A 72 7.21 -5.52 -10.57
CA ASP A 72 8.39 -5.77 -9.75
C ASP A 72 8.33 -7.11 -8.98
N ILE A 73 7.21 -7.85 -9.04
CA ILE A 73 7.03 -9.10 -8.27
C ILE A 73 7.75 -10.26 -8.96
N GLY A 74 9.01 -10.44 -8.60
CA GLY A 74 9.58 -11.78 -8.52
C GLY A 74 8.91 -12.56 -7.40
N GLU A 75 7.94 -13.41 -7.72
CA GLU A 75 7.48 -14.64 -7.01
C GLU A 75 7.35 -14.63 -5.46
N ARG A 76 7.09 -13.51 -4.78
CA ARG A 76 6.91 -13.52 -3.31
C ARG A 76 5.45 -13.80 -2.90
N PRO A 77 5.14 -14.91 -2.21
CA PRO A 77 3.75 -15.31 -1.94
C PRO A 77 2.93 -14.30 -1.12
N GLY A 78 3.54 -13.65 -0.11
CA GLY A 78 2.83 -12.65 0.70
C GLY A 78 2.46 -11.38 -0.05
N VAL A 79 3.21 -11.04 -1.11
CA VAL A 79 2.94 -9.89 -1.98
C VAL A 79 1.75 -10.21 -2.89
N LEU A 80 1.69 -11.44 -3.43
CA LEU A 80 0.58 -11.91 -4.27
C LEU A 80 -0.75 -11.96 -3.52
N VAL A 81 -0.75 -12.37 -2.25
CA VAL A 81 -1.98 -12.41 -1.43
C VAL A 81 -2.56 -11.01 -1.23
N LEU A 82 -1.73 -10.04 -0.84
CA LEU A 82 -2.19 -8.67 -0.62
C LEU A 82 -2.58 -8.01 -1.95
N ALA A 83 -1.78 -8.17 -3.00
CA ALA A 83 -2.11 -7.66 -4.33
C ALA A 83 -3.43 -8.26 -4.86
N GLY A 84 -3.63 -9.57 -4.73
CA GLY A 84 -4.85 -10.26 -5.12
C GLY A 84 -6.07 -9.73 -4.36
N ARG A 85 -5.92 -9.42 -3.07
CA ARG A 85 -6.98 -8.77 -2.29
C ARG A 85 -7.30 -7.37 -2.83
N VAL A 86 -6.30 -6.53 -3.10
CA VAL A 86 -6.55 -5.19 -3.63
C VAL A 86 -7.20 -5.25 -5.02
N TRP A 87 -6.76 -6.18 -5.87
CA TRP A 87 -7.39 -6.43 -7.18
C TRP A 87 -8.83 -6.92 -7.07
N TYR A 88 -9.11 -7.81 -6.14
CA TYR A 88 -10.46 -8.30 -5.88
C TYR A 88 -11.40 -7.16 -5.48
N GLU A 89 -10.97 -6.33 -4.54
CA GLU A 89 -11.75 -5.18 -4.04
C GLU A 89 -11.96 -4.12 -5.13
N LEU A 90 -10.95 -3.87 -5.99
CA LEU A 90 -11.11 -3.01 -7.18
C LEU A 90 -12.10 -3.61 -8.19
N GLY A 91 -12.06 -4.92 -8.41
CA GLY A 91 -13.01 -5.61 -9.29
C GLY A 91 -14.43 -5.59 -8.75
N GLU A 92 -14.61 -5.65 -7.43
CA GLU A 92 -15.91 -5.48 -6.79
C GLU A 92 -16.43 -4.04 -6.94
N LEU A 93 -15.57 -3.02 -6.82
CA LEU A 93 -15.92 -1.63 -7.12
C LEU A 93 -16.29 -1.42 -8.59
N ASP A 94 -15.57 -2.05 -9.53
CA ASP A 94 -15.90 -2.03 -10.96
C ASP A 94 -17.27 -2.67 -11.25
N THR A 95 -17.67 -3.68 -10.46
CA THR A 95 -19.00 -4.30 -10.57
C THR A 95 -20.07 -3.59 -9.75
N ALA A 96 -19.68 -2.73 -8.81
CA ALA A 96 -20.55 -1.86 -8.04
C ALA A 96 -20.88 -0.63 -8.90
N ASP A 97 -21.57 -0.88 -10.01
CA ASP A 97 -21.97 0.14 -10.96
C ASP A 97 -22.82 1.25 -10.29
N CYS A 98 -22.57 2.47 -10.76
CA CYS A 98 -23.23 3.73 -10.45
C CYS A 98 -24.75 3.73 -10.74
#